data_AF-A0A939GNC8-F1
#
_entry.id   AF-A0A939GNC8-F1
#
_cell.length_a   1.000
_cell.length_b   1.000
_cell.length_c   1.000
_cell.angle_alpha   90.00
_cell.angle_beta   90.00
_cell.angle_gamma   90.00
#
_symmetry.space_group_name_H-M   'P 1'
#
loop_
_entity.id
_entity.type
_entity.pdbx_description
1 polymer ?
#
loop_
_entity_poly.entity_id
_entity_poly.type
_entity_poly.pdbx_seq_one_letter_code
_entity_poly.pdbx_strand_id
1 'polypeptide(L)'
;MLCLKSFNEAYLSEPQELEVRDEIFSKYKYALSHIGVDFYQEDVQEALLNRIEGFEDAIRATIAYWYWLEEQSRPFYPNACIIQAMNEGWDSGYWKDSYLDNPNFKNPCNIFWEEVGKVWGFDVRNQIIADVNSDDKGYEYVMFRNGKTISLLAAKRLGWERLKEYALEED
;
A
#
# COMPACT_ATOMS: atom_id res chain seq x y z
N MET A 1 8.04 0.68 -0.62
CA MET A 1 7.96 0.79 -2.08
C MET A 1 6.88 -0.18 -2.50
N LEU A 2 5.68 0.31 -2.85
CA LEU A 2 4.52 -0.55 -3.10
C LEU A 2 3.79 -0.09 -4.38
N CYS A 3 4.40 -0.33 -5.53
CA CYS A 3 3.77 -0.27 -6.86
C CYS A 3 4.36 -1.38 -7.76
N LEU A 4 3.62 -1.86 -8.74
CA LEU A 4 4.10 -2.93 -9.63
C LEU A 4 5.28 -2.47 -10.48
N LYS A 5 5.31 -1.19 -10.86
CA LYS A 5 6.40 -0.57 -11.64
C LYS A 5 7.76 -0.62 -10.94
N SER A 6 7.77 -0.86 -9.62
CA SER A 6 8.98 -0.98 -8.82
C SER A 6 9.55 -2.40 -8.73
N PHE A 7 8.81 -3.40 -9.19
CA PHE A 7 9.23 -4.80 -9.12
C PHE A 7 10.35 -5.12 -10.10
N ASN A 8 11.14 -6.13 -9.75
CA ASN A 8 12.12 -6.69 -10.66
C ASN A 8 11.39 -7.13 -11.93
N GLU A 9 11.99 -6.86 -13.09
CA GLU A 9 11.46 -7.27 -14.40
C GLU A 9 10.15 -6.61 -14.87
N ALA A 10 9.65 -5.59 -14.17
CA ALA A 10 8.48 -4.83 -14.63
C ALA A 10 8.64 -4.26 -16.07
N TYR A 11 9.89 -4.03 -16.51
CA TYR A 11 10.23 -3.59 -17.88
C TYR A 11 9.91 -4.63 -18.97
N LEU A 12 9.64 -5.88 -18.62
CA LEU A 12 9.25 -6.94 -19.55
C LEU A 12 7.76 -6.88 -19.92
N SER A 13 6.94 -6.15 -19.15
CA SER A 13 5.51 -5.99 -19.41
C SER A 13 5.24 -4.86 -20.40
N GLU A 14 4.15 -4.96 -21.16
CA GLU A 14 3.68 -3.84 -21.97
C GLU A 14 3.29 -2.65 -21.06
N PRO A 15 3.74 -1.41 -21.36
CA PRO A 15 3.52 -0.27 -20.47
C PRO A 15 2.05 0.00 -20.12
N GLN A 16 1.15 -0.17 -21.09
CA GLN A 16 -0.29 0.07 -20.91
C GLN A 16 -0.91 -0.99 -19.99
N GLU A 17 -0.55 -2.27 -20.16
CA GLU A 17 -1.01 -3.35 -19.30
C GLU A 17 -0.46 -3.22 -17.87
N LEU A 18 0.79 -2.77 -17.74
CA LEU A 18 1.38 -2.49 -16.44
C LEU A 18 0.68 -1.34 -15.73
N GLU A 19 0.28 -0.29 -16.46
CA GLU A 19 -0.45 0.85 -15.90
C GLU A 19 -1.82 0.45 -15.37
N VAL A 20 -2.63 -0.26 -16.15
CA VAL A 20 -3.95 -0.77 -15.71
C VAL A 20 -3.82 -1.67 -14.47
N ARG A 21 -2.83 -2.57 -14.46
CA ARG A 21 -2.60 -3.45 -13.30
C ARG A 21 -2.09 -2.69 -12.08
N ASP A 22 -1.28 -1.65 -12.27
CA ASP A 22 -0.77 -0.83 -11.16
C ASP A 22 -1.89 0.00 -10.51
N GLU A 23 -2.87 0.46 -11.29
CA GLU A 23 -4.09 1.08 -10.76
C GLU A 23 -4.89 0.11 -9.91
N ILE A 24 -5.11 -1.11 -10.41
CA ILE A 24 -5.79 -2.19 -9.66
C ILE A 24 -4.99 -2.49 -8.39
N PHE A 25 -3.69 -2.76 -8.51
CA PHE A 25 -2.83 -3.11 -7.39
C PHE A 25 -2.82 -2.02 -6.32
N SER A 26 -2.78 -0.74 -6.72
CA SER A 26 -2.80 0.40 -5.81
C SER A 26 -4.05 0.46 -4.93
N LYS A 27 -5.18 -0.07 -5.41
CA LYS A 27 -6.42 -0.19 -4.63
C LYS A 27 -6.31 -1.22 -3.49
N TYR A 28 -5.55 -2.31 -3.68
CA TYR A 28 -5.50 -3.44 -2.77
C TYR A 28 -4.19 -3.61 -2.00
N LYS A 29 -3.12 -2.92 -2.39
CA LYS A 29 -1.76 -3.11 -1.85
C LYS A 29 -1.67 -3.00 -0.32
N TYR A 30 -2.45 -2.12 0.29
CA TYR A 30 -2.45 -1.95 1.75
C TYR A 30 -3.18 -3.08 2.46
N ALA A 31 -4.24 -3.62 1.85
CA ALA A 31 -4.89 -4.83 2.35
C ALA A 31 -3.94 -6.02 2.26
N LEU A 32 -3.32 -6.23 1.10
CA LEU A 32 -2.34 -7.30 0.88
C LEU A 32 -1.12 -7.18 1.81
N SER A 33 -0.61 -5.97 2.03
CA SER A 33 0.48 -5.74 2.99
C SER A 33 0.03 -6.04 4.43
N HIS A 34 -1.19 -5.65 4.81
CA HIS A 34 -1.73 -5.92 6.15
C HIS A 34 -1.90 -7.43 6.41
N ILE A 35 -2.44 -8.19 5.44
CA ILE A 35 -2.58 -9.64 5.59
C ILE A 35 -1.22 -10.37 5.61
N GLY A 36 -0.12 -9.66 5.33
CA GLY A 36 1.25 -10.15 5.48
C GLY A 36 1.92 -10.56 4.18
N VAL A 37 1.43 -10.12 3.01
CA VAL A 37 2.12 -10.34 1.73
C VAL A 37 3.43 -9.55 1.70
N ASP A 38 4.54 -10.26 1.48
CA ASP A 38 5.86 -9.67 1.31
C ASP A 38 6.15 -9.41 -0.16
N PHE A 39 6.04 -8.14 -0.56
CA PHE A 39 6.32 -7.70 -1.92
C PHE A 39 7.81 -7.61 -2.24
N TYR A 40 8.71 -7.84 -1.29
CA TYR A 40 10.15 -7.96 -1.58
C TYR A 40 10.55 -9.36 -2.03
N GLN A 41 9.68 -10.36 -1.88
CA GLN A 41 9.94 -11.71 -2.35
C GLN A 41 9.77 -11.79 -3.88
N GLU A 42 10.81 -12.27 -4.58
CA GLU A 42 10.85 -12.36 -6.05
C GLU A 42 9.68 -13.19 -6.60
N ASP A 43 9.38 -14.36 -6.02
CA ASP A 43 8.26 -15.21 -6.47
C ASP A 43 6.89 -14.50 -6.39
N VAL A 44 6.71 -13.62 -5.40
CA VAL A 44 5.47 -12.83 -5.25
C VAL A 44 5.40 -11.77 -6.35
N GLN A 45 6.52 -11.09 -6.62
CA GLN A 45 6.61 -10.10 -7.69
C GLN A 45 6.36 -10.73 -9.05
N GLU A 46 7.00 -11.87 -9.34
CA GLU A 46 6.84 -12.63 -10.57
C GLU A 46 5.38 -13.06 -10.78
N ALA A 47 4.74 -13.65 -9.75
CA ALA A 47 3.34 -14.06 -9.84
C ALA A 47 2.40 -12.87 -10.14
N LEU A 48 2.64 -11.72 -9.52
CA LEU A 48 1.87 -10.50 -9.77
C LEU A 48 2.10 -9.93 -11.18
N LEU A 49 3.33 -9.99 -11.69
CA LEU A 49 3.67 -9.49 -13.03
C LEU A 49 3.25 -10.43 -14.16
N ASN A 50 3.18 -11.73 -13.93
CA ASN A 50 2.82 -12.71 -14.96
C ASN A 50 1.30 -12.86 -15.13
N ARG A 51 0.50 -12.43 -14.16
CA ARG A 51 -0.95 -12.51 -14.25
C ARG A 51 -1.52 -11.28 -14.97
N ILE A 52 -2.26 -11.54 -16.06
CA ILE A 52 -2.93 -10.51 -16.87
C ILE A 52 -4.45 -10.63 -16.69
N GLU A 53 -5.07 -11.70 -17.19
CA GLU A 53 -6.52 -11.90 -17.10
C GLU A 53 -6.96 -12.29 -15.69
N GLY A 54 -8.00 -11.64 -15.13
CA GLY A 54 -8.49 -11.96 -13.78
C GLY A 54 -7.53 -11.56 -12.65
N PHE A 55 -6.59 -10.64 -12.91
CA PHE A 55 -5.66 -10.12 -11.90
C PHE A 55 -6.37 -9.55 -10.67
N GLU A 56 -7.39 -8.71 -10.89
CA GLU A 56 -8.19 -8.15 -9.79
C GLU A 56 -8.96 -9.23 -9.02
N ASP A 57 -9.49 -10.24 -9.73
CA ASP A 57 -10.25 -11.33 -9.12
C ASP A 57 -9.36 -12.17 -8.20
N ALA A 58 -8.13 -12.51 -8.63
CA ALA A 58 -7.18 -13.25 -7.81
C ALA A 58 -6.80 -12.49 -6.52
N ILE A 59 -6.65 -11.16 -6.60
CA ILE A 59 -6.40 -10.32 -5.41
C ILE A 59 -7.60 -10.34 -4.47
N ARG A 60 -8.80 -10.10 -4.99
CA ARG A 60 -10.05 -10.12 -4.21
C ARG A 60 -10.28 -11.48 -3.57
N ALA A 61 -10.04 -12.56 -4.29
CA ALA A 61 -10.15 -13.93 -3.81
C ALA A 61 -9.19 -14.19 -2.64
N THR A 62 -7.94 -13.74 -2.76
CA THR A 62 -6.93 -13.87 -1.69
C THR A 62 -7.37 -13.18 -0.41
N ILE A 63 -7.86 -11.93 -0.52
CA ILE A 63 -8.35 -11.16 0.64
C ILE A 63 -9.61 -11.82 1.24
N ALA A 64 -10.55 -12.24 0.41
CA ALA A 64 -11.77 -12.93 0.87
C ALA A 64 -11.44 -14.24 1.59
N TYR A 65 -10.46 -14.99 1.09
CA TYR A 65 -10.00 -16.23 1.72
C TYR A 65 -9.29 -15.98 3.05
N TRP A 66 -8.51 -14.90 3.17
CA TRP A 66 -7.94 -14.47 4.44
C TRP A 66 -9.02 -14.21 5.50
N TYR A 67 -10.07 -13.44 5.16
CA TYR A 67 -11.20 -13.22 6.07
C TYR A 67 -11.85 -14.52 6.52
N TRP A 68 -12.09 -15.44 5.57
CA TRP A 68 -12.65 -16.75 5.91
C TRP A 68 -11.76 -17.53 6.88
N LEU A 69 -10.44 -17.54 6.67
CA LEU A 69 -9.50 -18.19 7.58
C LEU A 69 -9.46 -17.52 8.96
N GLU A 70 -9.53 -16.19 9.02
CA GLU A 70 -9.59 -15.42 10.27
C GLU A 70 -10.83 -15.81 11.08
N GLU A 71 -12.01 -15.84 10.44
CA GLU A 71 -13.27 -16.27 11.05
C GLU A 71 -13.19 -17.71 11.59
N GLN A 72 -12.45 -18.59 10.90
CA GLN A 72 -12.22 -19.97 11.33
C GLN A 72 -11.05 -20.14 12.30
N SER A 73 -10.35 -19.06 12.69
CA SER A 73 -9.14 -19.09 13.53
C SER A 73 -8.05 -20.04 13.00
N ARG A 74 -7.87 -20.05 11.67
CA ARG A 74 -6.89 -20.91 10.98
C ARG A 74 -5.63 -20.12 10.60
N PRO A 75 -4.48 -20.81 10.50
CA PRO A 75 -3.26 -20.17 10.00
C PRO A 75 -3.44 -19.74 8.54
N PHE A 76 -2.85 -18.58 8.21
CA PHE A 76 -2.78 -18.05 6.86
C PHE A 76 -1.32 -17.91 6.43
N TYR A 77 -1.02 -18.29 5.18
CA TYR A 77 0.31 -18.20 4.57
C TYR A 77 0.24 -17.24 3.37
N PRO A 78 0.48 -15.93 3.57
CA PRO A 78 0.08 -14.89 2.62
C PRO A 78 0.74 -15.02 1.26
N ASN A 79 2.07 -15.19 1.22
CA ASN A 79 2.84 -15.27 -0.03
C ASN A 79 2.44 -16.49 -0.86
N ALA A 80 2.36 -17.67 -0.22
CA ALA A 80 1.93 -18.88 -0.89
C ALA A 80 0.50 -18.76 -1.44
N CYS A 81 -0.40 -18.13 -0.68
CA CYS A 81 -1.78 -17.95 -1.10
C CYS A 81 -1.91 -17.00 -2.29
N ILE A 82 -1.25 -15.85 -2.28
CA ILE A 82 -1.34 -14.90 -3.41
C ILE A 82 -0.69 -15.49 -4.67
N ILE A 83 0.46 -16.17 -4.53
CA ILE A 83 1.12 -16.86 -5.65
C ILE A 83 0.17 -17.92 -6.23
N GLN A 84 -0.45 -18.73 -5.38
CA GLN A 84 -1.41 -19.74 -5.81
C GLN A 84 -2.63 -19.12 -6.51
N ALA A 85 -3.22 -18.09 -5.93
CA ALA A 85 -4.38 -17.41 -6.51
C ALA A 85 -4.06 -16.80 -7.88
N MET A 86 -2.87 -16.21 -8.04
CA MET A 86 -2.38 -15.68 -9.31
C MET A 86 -2.15 -16.78 -10.35
N ASN A 87 -1.53 -17.89 -9.95
CA ASN A 87 -1.22 -19.00 -10.88
C ASN A 87 -2.47 -19.78 -11.30
N GLU A 88 -3.38 -20.06 -10.37
CA GLU A 88 -4.59 -20.85 -10.61
C GLU A 88 -5.76 -20.01 -11.13
N GLY A 89 -5.73 -18.69 -10.95
CA GLY A 89 -6.78 -17.79 -11.42
C GLY A 89 -8.06 -17.88 -10.62
N TRP A 90 -7.93 -17.69 -9.31
CA TRP A 90 -9.07 -17.71 -8.42
C TRP A 90 -10.08 -16.61 -8.77
N ASP A 91 -11.36 -16.93 -8.67
CA ASP A 91 -12.45 -15.99 -8.88
C ASP A 91 -12.82 -15.21 -7.61
N SER A 92 -13.50 -14.09 -7.80
CA SER A 92 -13.95 -13.21 -6.71
C SER A 92 -15.35 -13.55 -6.19
N GLY A 93 -15.84 -14.80 -6.35
CA GLY A 93 -17.23 -15.17 -6.03
C GLY A 93 -17.67 -14.93 -4.58
N TYR A 94 -16.72 -14.93 -3.64
CA TYR A 94 -16.96 -14.65 -2.21
C TYR A 94 -16.57 -13.22 -1.79
N TRP A 95 -16.22 -12.35 -2.74
CA TRP A 95 -15.84 -10.98 -2.47
C TRP A 95 -17.01 -10.15 -1.95
N LYS A 96 -16.70 -9.23 -1.02
CA LYS A 96 -17.61 -8.19 -0.55
C LYS A 96 -16.85 -6.87 -0.58
N ASP A 97 -17.41 -5.85 -1.22
CA ASP A 97 -16.75 -4.53 -1.32
C ASP A 97 -16.41 -3.92 0.05
N SER A 98 -17.24 -4.21 1.06
CA SER A 98 -17.03 -3.80 2.45
C SER A 98 -15.75 -4.36 3.09
N TYR A 99 -15.10 -5.36 2.49
CA TYR A 99 -13.83 -5.88 2.97
C TYR A 99 -12.71 -4.83 2.94
N LEU A 100 -12.79 -3.86 2.03
CA LEU A 100 -11.84 -2.75 1.97
C LEU A 100 -12.09 -1.65 3.01
N ASP A 101 -13.25 -1.65 3.67
CA ASP A 101 -13.58 -0.68 4.72
C ASP A 101 -12.85 -0.98 6.04
N ASN A 102 -12.07 -2.06 6.09
CA ASN A 102 -11.29 -2.44 7.25
C ASN A 102 -10.32 -1.30 7.65
N PRO A 103 -10.40 -0.79 8.89
CA PRO A 103 -9.53 0.28 9.36
C PRO A 103 -8.04 -0.03 9.22
N ASN A 104 -7.66 -1.31 9.21
CA ASN A 104 -6.28 -1.75 9.08
C ASN A 104 -5.75 -1.71 7.63
N PHE A 105 -6.63 -1.56 6.63
CA PHE A 105 -6.24 -1.46 5.22
C PHE A 105 -6.03 -0.01 4.77
N LYS A 106 -6.16 0.95 5.70
CA LYS A 106 -5.98 2.37 5.40
C LYS A 106 -4.58 2.66 4.88
N ASN A 107 -4.53 3.54 3.88
CA ASN A 107 -3.28 4.08 3.36
C ASN A 107 -2.45 4.72 4.50
N PRO A 108 -1.17 4.32 4.70
CA PRO A 108 -0.27 4.89 5.70
C PRO A 108 -0.12 6.41 5.62
N CYS A 109 -0.17 6.99 4.43
CA CYS A 109 -0.15 8.45 4.21
C CYS A 109 -1.40 9.11 4.81
N ASN A 110 -2.58 8.52 4.59
CA ASN A 110 -3.84 9.01 5.15
C ASN A 110 -3.86 8.86 6.68
N ILE A 111 -3.39 7.73 7.20
CA ILE A 111 -3.26 7.51 8.65
C ILE A 111 -2.36 8.60 9.25
N PHE A 112 -1.19 8.81 8.66
CA PHE A 112 -0.23 9.81 9.12
C PHE A 112 -0.82 11.23 9.09
N TRP A 113 -1.49 11.59 7.99
CA TRP A 113 -2.16 12.89 7.83
C TRP A 113 -3.23 13.14 8.90
N GLU A 114 -3.99 12.12 9.24
CA GLU A 114 -5.01 12.18 10.29
C GLU A 114 -4.37 12.28 11.69
N GLU A 115 -3.37 11.45 11.99
CA GLU A 115 -2.67 11.42 13.28
C GLU A 115 -1.97 12.74 13.58
N VAL A 116 -1.23 13.29 12.62
CA VAL A 116 -0.52 14.55 12.84
C VAL A 116 -1.50 15.72 13.05
N GLY A 117 -2.67 15.68 12.40
CA GLY A 117 -3.75 16.64 12.64
C GLY A 117 -4.32 16.56 14.06
N LYS A 118 -4.42 15.35 14.63
CA LYS A 118 -4.83 15.15 16.03
C LYS A 118 -3.78 15.64 17.03
N VAL A 119 -2.49 15.48 16.73
CA VAL A 119 -1.39 15.83 17.64
C VAL A 119 -1.06 17.33 17.58
N TRP A 120 -0.88 17.90 16.40
CA TRP A 120 -0.50 19.31 16.24
C TRP A 120 -1.67 20.28 16.15
N GLY A 121 -2.87 19.77 15.90
CA GLY A 121 -4.03 20.54 15.47
C GLY A 121 -4.10 20.67 13.94
N PHE A 122 -5.31 20.55 13.40
CA PHE A 122 -5.55 20.51 11.96
C PHE A 122 -5.06 21.77 11.24
N ASP A 123 -5.22 22.95 11.84
CA ASP A 123 -4.78 24.22 11.25
C ASP A 123 -3.25 24.30 11.17
N VAL A 124 -2.57 23.93 12.25
CA VAL A 124 -1.10 23.92 12.32
C VAL A 124 -0.53 22.93 11.31
N ARG A 125 -1.09 21.72 11.22
CA ARG A 125 -0.72 20.75 10.18
C ARG A 125 -0.86 21.37 8.79
N ASN A 126 -2.00 21.98 8.48
CA ASN A 126 -2.26 22.52 7.14
C ASN A 126 -1.32 23.70 6.78
N GLN A 127 -0.77 24.40 7.78
CA GLN A 127 0.24 25.44 7.59
C GLN A 127 1.65 24.88 7.39
N ILE A 128 1.96 23.71 7.95
CA ILE A 128 3.31 23.13 7.91
C ILE A 128 3.46 22.10 6.78
N ILE A 129 2.49 21.20 6.63
CA ILE A 129 2.52 20.11 5.67
C ILE A 129 1.71 20.51 4.43
N ALA A 130 2.34 20.42 3.28
CA ALA A 130 1.71 20.64 1.99
C ALA A 130 0.95 19.40 1.51
N ASP A 131 1.58 18.22 1.59
CA ASP A 131 0.98 16.94 1.19
C ASP A 131 1.64 15.75 1.89
N VAL A 132 0.95 14.61 1.94
CA VAL A 132 1.50 13.31 2.36
C VAL A 132 1.03 12.26 1.35
N ASN A 133 1.96 11.78 0.53
CA ASN A 133 1.60 11.01 -0.65
C ASN A 133 2.67 9.98 -1.02
N SER A 134 2.38 9.14 -2.00
CA SER A 134 3.35 8.27 -2.65
C SER A 134 3.63 8.73 -4.07
N ASP A 135 4.87 8.61 -4.53
CA ASP A 135 5.21 8.82 -5.95
C ASP A 135 4.84 7.59 -6.82
N ASP A 136 5.06 7.70 -8.12
CA ASP A 136 4.82 6.64 -9.11
C ASP A 136 5.64 5.36 -8.87
N LYS A 137 6.65 5.44 -8.01
CA LYS A 137 7.49 4.33 -7.59
C LYS A 137 7.04 3.75 -6.24
N GLY A 138 5.94 4.24 -5.68
CA GLY A 138 5.41 3.80 -4.39
C GLY A 138 6.30 4.19 -3.21
N TYR A 139 7.14 5.21 -3.36
CA TYR A 139 7.87 5.83 -2.26
C TYR A 139 6.95 6.82 -1.55
N GLU A 140 6.64 6.55 -0.29
CA GLU A 140 5.77 7.35 0.55
C GLU A 140 6.57 8.44 1.28
N TYR A 141 6.09 9.69 1.22
CA TYR A 141 6.77 10.85 1.78
C TYR A 141 5.81 11.91 2.32
N VAL A 142 6.37 12.78 3.15
CA VAL A 142 5.74 14.00 3.64
C VAL A 142 6.41 15.17 2.94
N MET A 143 5.61 16.05 2.35
CA MET A 143 6.07 17.29 1.73
C MET A 143 5.65 18.48 2.60
N PHE A 144 6.62 19.28 3.00
CA PHE A 144 6.41 20.47 3.82
C PHE A 144 6.24 21.72 2.96
N ARG A 145 5.58 22.75 3.49
CA ARG A 145 5.32 24.00 2.76
C ARG A 145 6.59 24.81 2.45
N ASN A 146 7.68 24.58 3.18
CA ASN A 146 8.99 25.16 2.89
C ASN A 146 9.74 24.42 1.75
N GLY A 147 9.14 23.39 1.15
CA GLY A 147 9.74 22.61 0.07
C GLY A 147 10.57 21.41 0.52
N LYS A 148 10.83 21.24 1.83
CA LYS A 148 11.49 20.06 2.36
C LYS A 148 10.61 18.82 2.17
N THR A 149 11.25 17.69 1.92
CA THR A 149 10.58 16.39 1.87
C THR A 149 11.31 15.39 2.76
N ILE A 150 10.54 14.47 3.34
CA ILE A 150 11.08 13.39 4.17
C ILE A 150 10.30 12.11 3.90
N SER A 151 10.97 10.96 3.91
CA SER A 151 10.26 9.68 3.80
C SER A 151 9.26 9.51 4.94
N LEU A 152 8.10 8.91 4.65
CA LEU A 152 7.07 8.67 5.66
C LEU A 152 7.62 7.83 6.82
N LEU A 153 8.50 6.86 6.50
CA LEU A 153 9.17 6.02 7.49
C LEU A 153 10.10 6.84 8.41
N ALA A 154 10.91 7.74 7.84
CA ALA A 154 11.80 8.59 8.64
C ALA A 154 11.00 9.58 9.48
N ALA A 155 9.91 10.15 8.95
CA ALA A 155 9.00 11.02 9.70
C ALA A 155 8.42 10.32 10.93
N LYS A 156 7.92 9.08 10.77
CA LYS A 156 7.40 8.26 11.87
C LYS A 156 8.47 7.95 12.93
N ARG A 157 9.72 7.73 12.51
CA ARG A 157 10.85 7.45 13.42
C ARG A 157 11.34 8.68 14.19
N LEU A 158 11.24 9.88 13.60
CA LEU A 158 11.62 11.14 14.27
C LEU A 158 10.72 11.45 15.47
N GLY A 159 9.44 11.08 15.37
CA GLY A 159 8.43 11.48 16.34
C GLY A 159 7.93 12.91 16.13
N TRP A 160 6.77 13.23 16.72
CA TRP A 160 6.00 14.42 16.37
C TRP A 160 6.69 15.75 16.67
N GLU A 161 7.33 15.91 17.83
CA GLU A 161 7.97 17.19 18.17
C GLU A 161 9.17 17.49 17.24
N ARG A 162 10.06 16.51 17.07
CA ARG A 162 11.26 16.68 16.22
C ARG A 162 10.91 16.83 14.75
N LEU A 163 9.84 16.19 14.29
CA LEU A 163 9.33 16.38 12.94
C LEU A 163 8.83 17.82 12.72
N LYS A 164 8.16 18.39 13.73
CA LYS A 164 7.70 19.78 13.68
C LYS A 164 8.87 20.75 13.63
N GLU A 165 9.89 20.53 14.45
CA GLU A 165 11.14 21.30 14.42
C GLU A 165 11.81 21.24 13.05
N TYR A 166 12.00 20.03 12.52
CA TYR A 166 12.57 19.82 11.18
C TYR A 166 11.79 20.56 10.08
N ALA A 167 10.46 20.57 10.17
CA ALA A 167 9.60 21.21 9.19
C ALA A 167 9.61 22.74 9.28
N LEU A 168 9.98 23.30 10.44
CA LEU A 168 10.03 24.75 10.68
C LEU A 168 11.45 25.33 10.56
N GLU A 169 12.46 24.48 10.50
CA GLU A 169 13.84 24.90 10.27
C GLU A 169 13.96 25.55 8.89
N GLU A 170 14.39 26.81 8.84
CA GLU A 170 14.76 27.49 7.59
C GLU A 170 16.13 26.98 7.11
N ASP A 171 16.33 26.93 5.79
CA ASP A 171 17.63 26.60 5.19
C ASP A 171 18.58 27.81 5.20
#